data_AF-A0A4S8PIW6-F1
#
_entry.id   AF-A0A4S8PIW6-F1
#
_cell.length_a   1.000
_cell.length_b   1.000
_cell.length_c   1.000
_cell.angle_alpha   90.00
_cell.angle_beta   90.00
_cell.angle_gamma   90.00
#
_symmetry.space_group_name_H-M   'P 1'
#
loop_
_entity.id
_entity.type
_entity.pdbx_description
1 polymer ?
#
loop_
_entity_poly.entity_id
_entity_poly.type
_entity_poly.pdbx_seq_one_letter_code
_entity_poly.pdbx_strand_id
1 'polypeptide(L)'
;MSPSDMSNSAPSPRKSTALRAAISVVLLGGFYIYALVIAAAVAAGTVYAVSKFGSSRASVEVIVFGGGITLAVIVALYRALRHKSEAPQGVRLSREDAPGLWELAERSAEAAGTRGPDEIIVDPEFNAAVTEQTKALGLIGGRRYLIVGLPLLSSFSTGQFRSVIGHEFGHYSESHTRLGALAYRGHVSVQLMLNAFASRRFNPVNWLFRAYAELFFTVQASVSRTQEFEADQVAARMTGGENTRSAFRELPVMAAAWERFTEQYMLLGAGERLVPRDVFGGFKSFREGRAEEIAELRSAPLPSETHRRDTHPAIADRVAALEGVPGGPQAGDEAPATGLLADFNAVAERVDAEWISAEVERVPWSELCHRVVAVSQRKQADAAYRAIGRVLGAEKANLDAFIGEIEAGRGEAFLKSLAGANFPRSGVNAMVASAAEASGALRVELSWDGPMKVLGSDGEPFDLAGVAEALVGPGADAAKARALLAERGVDVALGAPSGSGDAASHAAEKARIIAATDVVELDGVKHHMFAATTGLAFVPIRPRSGEGEKRLRAVMEESGGMEGLVKASALWLPFEEVKHVERLKGLSFKATITTQAGATHMLVEKLSSDDVGKPFEVVEQLMKQLAER
;
A
#
# COMPACT_ATOMS: atom_id res chain seq x y z
N MET A 1 -32.76 -54.00 -2.82
CA MET A 1 -31.41 -54.31 -2.32
C MET A 1 -30.90 -53.07 -1.58
N SER A 2 -30.46 -53.27 -0.34
CA SER A 2 -30.19 -52.24 0.66
C SER A 2 -28.92 -51.42 0.34
N PRO A 3 -28.86 -50.12 0.70
CA PRO A 3 -27.65 -49.31 0.62
C PRO A 3 -26.73 -49.62 1.82
N SER A 4 -25.99 -50.72 1.75
CA SER A 4 -25.05 -51.12 2.82
C SER A 4 -23.66 -51.54 2.35
N ASP A 5 -23.32 -51.39 1.06
CA ASP A 5 -22.04 -51.87 0.51
C ASP A 5 -21.20 -50.78 -0.19
N MET A 6 -21.01 -49.64 0.46
CA MET A 6 -19.91 -48.71 0.11
C MET A 6 -19.04 -48.43 1.34
N SER A 7 -18.42 -49.48 1.89
CA SER A 7 -17.25 -49.32 2.75
C SER A 7 -16.04 -48.97 1.86
N ASN A 8 -15.91 -47.68 1.55
CA ASN A 8 -14.73 -47.17 0.89
C ASN A 8 -13.59 -47.21 1.92
N SER A 9 -12.76 -48.25 1.87
CA SER A 9 -11.57 -48.37 2.70
C SER A 9 -10.67 -47.14 2.47
N ALA A 10 -10.67 -46.21 3.43
CA ALA A 10 -9.78 -45.07 3.40
C ALA A 10 -8.33 -45.59 3.34
N PRO A 11 -7.53 -45.20 2.33
CA PRO A 11 -6.15 -45.63 2.25
C PRO A 11 -5.42 -45.21 3.53
N SER A 12 -4.61 -46.12 4.08
CA SER A 12 -3.86 -45.82 5.31
C SER A 12 -3.05 -44.52 5.16
N PRO A 13 -2.96 -43.68 6.21
CA PRO A 13 -2.39 -42.33 6.12
C PRO A 13 -0.97 -42.28 5.51
N ARG A 14 -0.18 -43.35 5.68
CA ARG A 14 1.15 -43.51 5.07
C ARG A 14 1.12 -43.64 3.54
N LYS A 15 0.12 -44.32 2.95
CA LYS A 15 0.01 -44.52 1.49
C LYS A 15 -0.38 -43.22 0.76
N SER A 16 -1.29 -42.44 1.36
CA SER A 16 -1.70 -41.13 0.84
C SER A 16 -0.54 -40.13 0.83
N THR A 17 0.30 -40.15 1.86
CA THR A 17 1.47 -39.27 1.99
C THR A 17 2.55 -39.58 0.95
N ALA A 18 2.88 -40.85 0.73
CA ALA A 18 3.89 -41.27 -0.25
C ALA A 18 3.47 -40.94 -1.69
N LEU A 19 2.18 -41.06 -2.01
CA LEU A 19 1.65 -40.69 -3.32
C LEU A 19 1.77 -39.17 -3.55
N ARG A 20 1.41 -38.35 -2.56
CA ARG A 20 1.57 -36.89 -2.62
C ARG A 20 3.04 -36.49 -2.78
N ALA A 21 3.94 -37.16 -2.06
CA ALA A 21 5.38 -37.00 -2.20
C ALA A 21 5.86 -37.26 -3.63
N ALA A 22 5.42 -38.40 -4.20
CA ALA A 22 5.74 -38.76 -5.57
C ALA A 22 5.21 -37.73 -6.56
N ILE A 23 3.99 -37.23 -6.36
CA ILE A 23 3.39 -36.18 -7.21
C ILE A 23 4.24 -34.91 -7.17
N SER A 24 4.61 -34.39 -5.99
CA SER A 24 5.44 -33.18 -5.87
C SER A 24 6.82 -33.35 -6.51
N VAL A 25 7.47 -34.51 -6.34
CA VAL A 25 8.75 -34.84 -6.98
C VAL A 25 8.61 -34.91 -8.51
N VAL A 26 7.57 -35.59 -9.01
CA VAL A 26 7.30 -35.75 -10.45
C VAL A 26 6.99 -34.41 -11.10
N LEU A 27 6.17 -33.56 -10.45
CA LEU A 27 5.87 -32.23 -10.95
C LEU A 27 7.11 -31.33 -10.93
N LEU A 28 7.92 -31.34 -9.87
CA LEU A 28 9.12 -30.53 -9.85
C LEU A 28 10.15 -31.00 -10.88
N GLY A 29 10.48 -32.29 -10.87
CA GLY A 29 11.42 -32.88 -11.84
C GLY A 29 10.92 -32.71 -13.27
N GLY A 30 9.63 -32.92 -13.49
CA GLY A 30 8.95 -32.70 -14.76
C GLY A 30 9.07 -31.25 -15.23
N PHE A 31 8.95 -30.26 -14.34
CA PHE A 31 9.12 -28.85 -14.68
C PHE A 31 10.54 -28.54 -15.18
N TYR A 32 11.57 -29.01 -14.45
CA TYR A 32 12.96 -28.80 -14.87
C TYR A 32 13.26 -29.48 -16.21
N ILE A 33 12.80 -30.73 -16.40
CA ILE A 33 12.95 -31.44 -17.67
C ILE A 33 12.23 -30.68 -18.79
N TYR A 34 10.99 -30.26 -18.55
CA TYR A 34 10.18 -29.50 -19.52
C TYR A 34 10.85 -28.19 -19.94
N ALA A 35 11.36 -27.41 -18.98
CA ALA A 35 12.09 -26.18 -19.25
C ALA A 35 13.37 -26.42 -20.05
N LEU A 36 14.13 -27.47 -19.74
CA LEU A 36 15.33 -27.85 -20.49
C LEU A 36 15.00 -28.31 -21.92
N VAL A 37 13.91 -29.05 -22.11
CA VAL A 37 13.43 -29.45 -23.45
C VAL A 37 13.06 -28.23 -24.27
N ILE A 38 12.36 -27.25 -23.70
CA ILE A 38 12.04 -25.98 -24.39
C ILE A 38 13.33 -25.24 -24.76
N ALA A 39 14.26 -25.09 -23.80
CA ALA A 39 15.54 -24.41 -24.06
C ALA A 39 16.35 -25.09 -25.17
N ALA A 40 16.39 -26.42 -25.18
CA ALA A 40 17.06 -27.22 -26.21
C ALA A 40 16.35 -27.11 -27.58
N ALA A 41 15.01 -27.13 -27.60
CA ALA A 41 14.24 -26.97 -28.83
C ALA A 41 14.44 -25.58 -29.46
N VAL A 42 14.43 -24.52 -28.64
CA VAL A 42 14.72 -23.15 -29.10
C VAL A 42 16.16 -23.04 -29.62
N ALA A 43 17.13 -23.60 -28.91
CA ALA A 43 18.53 -23.61 -29.33
C ALA A 43 18.72 -24.36 -30.66
N ALA A 44 18.16 -25.56 -30.79
CA ALA A 44 18.21 -26.36 -32.01
C ALA A 44 17.53 -25.66 -33.18
N GLY A 45 16.35 -25.05 -32.95
CA GLY A 45 15.65 -24.25 -33.96
C GLY A 45 16.45 -23.03 -34.41
N THR A 46 17.16 -22.38 -33.48
CA THR A 46 18.06 -21.26 -33.78
C THR A 46 19.21 -21.72 -34.68
N VAL A 47 19.89 -22.82 -34.33
CA VAL A 47 20.99 -23.39 -35.13
C VAL A 47 20.50 -23.79 -36.52
N TYR A 48 19.34 -24.46 -36.59
CA TYR A 48 18.75 -24.86 -37.86
C TYR A 48 18.43 -23.65 -38.75
N ALA A 49 17.79 -22.62 -38.21
CA ALA A 49 17.47 -21.40 -38.95
C ALA A 49 18.73 -20.71 -39.49
N VAL A 50 19.75 -20.53 -38.65
CA VAL A 50 21.05 -19.95 -39.06
C VAL A 50 21.69 -20.78 -40.19
N SER A 51 21.62 -22.11 -40.12
CA SER A 51 22.17 -22.98 -41.17
C SER A 51 21.50 -22.79 -42.55
N LYS A 52 20.23 -22.31 -42.57
CA LYS A 52 19.47 -22.04 -43.80
C LYS A 52 19.69 -20.64 -44.36
N PHE A 53 19.91 -19.65 -43.50
CA PHE A 53 20.04 -18.24 -43.89
C PHE A 53 21.50 -17.79 -44.11
N GLY A 54 22.49 -18.64 -43.80
CA GLY A 54 23.92 -18.33 -43.99
C GLY A 54 24.38 -17.13 -43.15
N SER A 55 25.45 -16.44 -43.58
CA SER A 55 26.01 -15.27 -42.87
C SER A 55 25.25 -13.97 -43.15
N SER A 56 23.93 -13.95 -42.94
CA SER A 56 23.07 -12.79 -43.19
C SER A 56 22.69 -12.04 -41.90
N ARG A 57 22.22 -10.79 -42.04
CA ARG A 57 21.67 -10.00 -40.92
C ARG A 57 20.53 -10.74 -40.21
N ALA A 58 19.71 -11.48 -40.96
CA ALA A 58 18.62 -12.30 -40.42
C ALA A 58 19.14 -13.38 -39.45
N SER A 59 20.29 -14.01 -39.75
CA SER A 59 20.92 -14.98 -38.85
C SER A 59 21.37 -14.34 -37.53
N VAL A 60 21.88 -13.11 -37.56
CA VAL A 60 22.24 -12.37 -36.34
C VAL A 60 21.01 -12.10 -35.49
N GLU A 61 19.91 -11.63 -36.10
CA GLU A 61 18.65 -11.39 -35.39
C GLU A 61 18.11 -12.69 -34.75
N VAL A 62 18.10 -13.80 -35.49
CA VAL A 62 17.68 -15.11 -34.97
C VAL A 62 18.56 -15.60 -33.82
N ILE A 63 19.89 -15.42 -33.91
CA ILE A 63 20.82 -15.77 -32.81
C ILE A 63 20.54 -14.93 -31.57
N VAL A 64 20.37 -13.62 -31.73
CA VAL A 64 20.11 -12.72 -30.60
C VAL A 64 18.77 -13.06 -29.93
N PHE A 65 17.70 -13.27 -30.69
CA PHE A 65 16.39 -13.60 -30.13
C PHE A 65 16.34 -15.02 -29.55
N GLY A 66 16.75 -16.03 -30.31
CA GLY A 66 16.73 -17.43 -29.90
C GLY A 66 17.70 -17.73 -28.76
N GLY A 67 18.94 -17.23 -28.88
CA GLY A 67 19.95 -17.31 -27.83
C GLY A 67 19.54 -16.55 -26.57
N GLY A 68 18.92 -15.37 -26.72
CA GLY A 68 18.37 -14.61 -25.60
C GLY A 68 17.28 -15.37 -24.83
N ILE A 69 16.37 -16.05 -25.53
CA ILE A 69 15.34 -16.90 -24.91
C ILE A 69 15.96 -18.09 -24.18
N THR A 70 16.87 -18.84 -24.83
CA THR A 70 17.55 -19.98 -24.21
C THR A 70 18.32 -19.55 -22.96
N LEU A 71 19.06 -18.43 -23.03
CA LEU A 71 19.78 -17.87 -21.89
C LEU A 71 18.81 -17.46 -20.77
N ALA A 72 17.68 -16.82 -21.10
CA ALA A 72 16.67 -16.44 -20.11
C ALA A 72 16.09 -17.66 -19.38
N VAL A 73 15.79 -18.76 -20.09
CA VAL A 73 15.35 -20.02 -19.46
C VAL A 73 16.43 -20.56 -18.51
N ILE A 74 17.68 -20.64 -18.97
CA ILE A 74 18.79 -21.16 -18.15
C ILE A 74 19.01 -20.30 -16.91
N VAL A 75 18.98 -18.97 -17.06
CA VAL A 75 19.13 -18.02 -15.95
C VAL A 75 17.97 -18.15 -14.97
N ALA A 76 16.73 -18.31 -15.44
CA ALA A 76 15.56 -18.54 -14.59
C ALA A 76 15.70 -19.85 -13.79
N LEU A 77 16.12 -20.95 -14.43
CA LEU A 77 16.38 -22.23 -13.76
C LEU A 77 17.51 -22.11 -12.73
N TYR A 78 18.60 -21.43 -13.09
CA TYR A 78 19.72 -21.20 -12.18
C TYR A 78 19.29 -20.38 -10.95
N ARG A 79 18.54 -19.30 -11.15
CA ARG A 79 17.98 -18.47 -10.08
C ARG A 79 17.06 -19.28 -9.17
N ALA A 80 16.19 -20.11 -9.75
CA ALA A 80 15.31 -20.99 -8.98
C ALA A 80 16.09 -22.00 -8.11
N LEU A 81 17.15 -22.61 -8.65
CA LEU A 81 18.02 -23.54 -7.89
C LEU A 81 18.81 -22.85 -6.78
N ARG A 82 19.21 -21.59 -6.99
CA ARG A 82 20.00 -20.79 -6.05
C ARG A 82 19.15 -19.98 -5.07
N HIS A 83 17.84 -19.95 -5.22
CA HIS A 83 16.96 -19.23 -4.32
C HIS A 83 17.12 -19.78 -2.89
N LYS A 84 17.47 -18.90 -1.97
CA LYS A 84 17.57 -19.19 -0.53
C LYS A 84 16.34 -18.58 0.14
N SER A 85 15.73 -19.32 1.04
CA SER A 85 14.76 -18.75 1.96
C SER A 85 15.51 -17.81 2.89
N GLU A 86 15.20 -16.52 2.81
CA GLU A 86 15.74 -15.51 3.72
C GLU A 86 15.19 -15.74 5.13
N ALA A 87 15.87 -15.22 6.15
CA ALA A 87 15.35 -15.27 7.50
C ALA A 87 14.13 -14.34 7.57
N PRO A 88 13.03 -14.75 8.22
CA PRO A 88 11.91 -13.84 8.43
C PRO A 88 12.39 -12.58 9.16
N GLN A 89 11.83 -11.44 8.77
CA GLN A 89 12.04 -10.15 9.42
C GLN A 89 11.05 -9.99 10.57
N GLY A 90 11.33 -9.09 11.51
CA GLY A 90 10.50 -8.85 12.67
C GLY A 90 11.23 -9.04 14.01
N VAL A 91 10.47 -8.80 15.06
CA VAL A 91 10.97 -8.73 16.43
C VAL A 91 11.12 -10.15 16.98
N ARG A 92 12.36 -10.54 17.29
CA ARG A 92 12.66 -11.81 17.96
C ARG A 92 12.23 -11.77 19.42
N LEU A 93 11.49 -12.78 19.83
CA LEU A 93 11.01 -12.93 21.21
C LEU A 93 11.83 -13.96 21.97
N SER A 94 12.39 -13.54 23.09
CA SER A 94 12.97 -14.44 24.09
C SER A 94 11.88 -15.19 24.86
N ARG A 95 12.28 -16.17 25.68
CA ARG A 95 11.35 -16.86 26.58
C ARG A 95 10.80 -15.95 27.68
N GLU A 96 11.53 -14.90 28.02
CA GLU A 96 11.10 -13.90 28.99
C GLU A 96 10.07 -12.94 28.38
N ASP A 97 10.24 -12.57 27.10
CA ASP A 97 9.29 -11.72 26.39
C ASP A 97 7.91 -12.40 26.23
N ALA A 98 7.89 -13.72 26.03
CA ALA A 98 6.68 -14.45 25.65
C ALA A 98 6.59 -15.88 26.20
N PRO A 99 6.56 -16.06 27.54
CA PRO A 99 6.62 -17.39 28.16
C PRO A 99 5.46 -18.29 27.72
N GLY A 100 4.24 -17.74 27.67
CA GLY A 100 3.05 -18.49 27.25
C GLY A 100 3.07 -18.87 25.77
N LEU A 101 3.64 -18.03 24.91
CA LEU A 101 3.75 -18.31 23.48
C LEU A 101 4.79 -19.41 23.19
N TRP A 102 5.92 -19.39 23.92
CA TRP A 102 6.93 -20.46 23.82
C TRP A 102 6.39 -21.81 24.28
N GLU A 103 5.69 -21.84 25.42
CA GLU A 103 5.03 -23.05 25.92
C GLU A 103 3.98 -23.58 24.93
N LEU A 104 3.19 -22.67 24.35
CA LEU A 104 2.22 -23.02 23.30
C LEU A 104 2.92 -23.66 22.10
N ALA A 105 3.98 -23.03 21.57
CA ALA A 105 4.70 -23.56 20.42
C ALA A 105 5.31 -24.95 20.67
N GLU A 106 5.83 -25.19 21.87
CA GLU A 106 6.37 -26.50 22.27
C GLU A 106 5.28 -27.57 22.34
N ARG A 107 4.14 -27.27 22.96
CA ARG A 107 2.98 -28.18 23.00
C ARG A 107 2.40 -28.45 21.62
N SER A 108 2.31 -27.44 20.76
CA SER A 108 1.86 -27.61 19.38
C SER A 108 2.81 -28.51 18.59
N ALA A 109 4.12 -28.35 18.79
CA ALA A 109 5.11 -29.21 18.17
C ALA A 109 5.01 -30.68 18.66
N GLU A 110 4.83 -30.89 19.95
CA GLU A 110 4.60 -32.21 20.54
C GLU A 110 3.32 -32.87 19.98
N ALA A 111 2.21 -32.14 19.96
CA ALA A 111 0.93 -32.63 19.43
C ALA A 111 0.99 -32.97 17.93
N ALA A 112 1.82 -32.24 17.17
CA ALA A 112 2.06 -32.52 15.75
C ALA A 112 3.11 -33.62 15.53
N GLY A 113 3.86 -34.06 16.56
CA GLY A 113 4.96 -35.02 16.40
C GLY A 113 6.14 -34.41 15.63
N THR A 114 6.43 -33.13 15.83
CA THR A 114 7.47 -32.41 15.11
C THR A 114 8.37 -31.64 16.06
N ARG A 115 9.45 -31.05 15.53
CA ARG A 115 10.37 -30.22 16.33
C ARG A 115 9.75 -28.85 16.64
N GLY A 116 10.02 -28.31 17.84
CA GLY A 116 9.68 -26.93 18.17
C GLY A 116 10.43 -25.90 17.30
N PRO A 117 10.04 -24.61 17.37
CA PRO A 117 10.75 -23.55 16.70
C PRO A 117 12.09 -23.24 17.42
N ASP A 118 13.08 -22.79 16.66
CA ASP A 118 14.35 -22.30 17.20
C ASP A 118 14.25 -20.81 17.59
N GLU A 119 13.36 -20.06 16.92
CA GLU A 119 13.06 -18.66 17.21
C GLU A 119 11.55 -18.41 17.04
N ILE A 120 11.01 -17.52 17.88
CA ILE A 120 9.70 -16.92 17.69
C ILE A 120 9.91 -15.48 17.25
N ILE A 121 9.29 -15.12 16.13
CA ILE A 121 9.35 -13.79 15.52
C ILE A 121 7.94 -13.23 15.50
N VAL A 122 7.84 -11.95 15.82
CA VAL A 122 6.59 -11.21 15.75
C VAL A 122 6.70 -10.08 14.74
N ASP A 123 5.68 -9.94 13.90
CA ASP A 123 5.63 -8.99 12.80
C ASP A 123 4.29 -8.20 12.81
N PRO A 124 4.17 -7.16 11.97
CA PRO A 124 2.98 -6.31 11.93
C PRO A 124 1.88 -6.83 10.98
N GLU A 125 2.05 -7.99 10.36
CA GLU A 125 1.10 -8.52 9.40
C GLU A 125 0.01 -9.35 10.10
N PHE A 126 -1.16 -9.52 9.46
CA PHE A 126 -2.17 -10.44 9.96
C PHE A 126 -1.84 -11.87 9.52
N ASN A 127 -0.90 -12.51 10.22
CA ASN A 127 -0.44 -13.85 9.88
C ASN A 127 -0.12 -14.70 11.11
N ALA A 128 -0.01 -16.01 10.89
CA ALA A 128 0.75 -16.93 11.71
C ALA A 128 1.36 -17.95 10.75
N ALA A 129 2.62 -18.31 10.94
CA ALA A 129 3.27 -19.28 10.08
C ALA A 129 4.41 -20.00 10.81
N VAL A 130 4.57 -21.29 10.55
CA VAL A 130 5.82 -21.99 10.84
C VAL A 130 6.63 -22.09 9.55
N THR A 131 7.89 -21.66 9.59
CA THR A 131 8.81 -21.74 8.44
C THR A 131 10.11 -22.43 8.83
N GLU A 132 10.77 -23.07 7.87
CA GLU A 132 12.07 -23.72 8.11
C GLU A 132 13.07 -23.42 7.00
N GLN A 133 14.23 -22.88 7.39
CA GLN A 133 15.36 -22.64 6.50
C GLN A 133 16.09 -23.94 6.16
N THR A 134 15.56 -24.66 5.18
CA THR A 134 16.11 -25.94 4.77
C THR A 134 17.39 -25.82 3.92
N LYS A 135 18.27 -26.81 4.07
CA LYS A 135 19.50 -26.99 3.27
C LYS A 135 19.29 -28.11 2.23
N ALA A 136 20.24 -28.22 1.29
CA ALA A 136 20.27 -29.28 0.26
C ALA A 136 18.92 -29.53 -0.43
N LEU A 137 18.36 -28.50 -1.06
CA LEU A 137 17.08 -28.57 -1.77
C LEU A 137 15.84 -28.91 -0.92
N GLY A 138 15.90 -28.78 0.42
CA GLY A 138 14.79 -29.17 1.30
C GLY A 138 15.01 -30.49 2.03
N LEU A 139 16.07 -31.23 1.68
CA LEU A 139 16.34 -32.57 2.21
C LEU A 139 16.94 -32.57 3.61
N ILE A 140 17.58 -31.47 3.99
CA ILE A 140 18.21 -31.29 5.30
C ILE A 140 17.47 -30.17 6.02
N GLY A 141 16.89 -30.50 7.18
CA GLY A 141 16.27 -29.52 8.06
C GLY A 141 17.25 -28.44 8.49
N GLY A 142 16.74 -27.29 8.89
CA GLY A 142 17.57 -26.17 9.33
C GLY A 142 16.87 -25.37 10.41
N ARG A 143 17.03 -24.04 10.40
CA ARG A 143 16.47 -23.22 11.48
C ARG A 143 14.98 -23.03 11.28
N ARG A 144 14.17 -23.31 12.31
CA ARG A 144 12.71 -23.20 12.29
C ARG A 144 12.27 -21.93 13.02
N TYR A 145 11.35 -21.20 12.41
CA TYR A 145 10.80 -19.97 12.93
C TYR A 145 9.30 -20.14 13.10
N LEU A 146 8.77 -19.72 14.24
CA LEU A 146 7.34 -19.44 14.37
C LEU A 146 7.18 -17.93 14.19
N ILE A 147 6.42 -17.53 13.18
CA ILE A 147 6.07 -16.15 12.87
C ILE A 147 4.64 -15.92 13.38
N VAL A 148 4.44 -14.85 14.14
CA VAL A 148 3.16 -14.46 14.69
C VAL A 148 2.91 -12.98 14.44
N GLY A 149 1.86 -12.68 13.69
CA GLY A 149 1.36 -11.34 13.53
C GLY A 149 0.74 -10.79 14.82
N LEU A 150 1.17 -9.60 15.27
CA LEU A 150 0.50 -8.89 16.36
C LEU A 150 -1.00 -8.60 16.13
N PRO A 151 -1.48 -8.23 14.93
CA PRO A 151 -2.91 -7.98 14.75
C PRO A 151 -3.73 -9.27 14.83
N LEU A 152 -3.15 -10.42 14.49
CA LEU A 152 -3.77 -11.72 14.70
C LEU A 152 -3.79 -12.09 16.20
N LEU A 153 -2.65 -12.01 16.88
CA LEU A 153 -2.56 -12.33 18.31
C LEU A 153 -3.46 -11.42 19.18
N SER A 154 -3.54 -10.12 18.86
CA SER A 154 -4.40 -9.18 19.62
C SER A 154 -5.89 -9.32 19.34
N SER A 155 -6.26 -10.03 18.27
CA SER A 155 -7.65 -10.17 17.86
C SER A 155 -8.35 -11.40 18.44
N PHE A 156 -7.58 -12.38 18.91
CA PHE A 156 -8.05 -13.73 19.24
C PHE A 156 -8.08 -13.98 20.75
N SER A 157 -9.00 -14.84 21.18
CA SER A 157 -8.90 -15.46 22.50
C SER A 157 -7.74 -16.48 22.52
N THR A 158 -7.27 -16.84 23.70
CA THR A 158 -6.20 -17.82 23.88
C THR A 158 -6.57 -19.17 23.25
N GLY A 159 -7.81 -19.63 23.43
CA GLY A 159 -8.30 -20.88 22.84
C GLY A 159 -8.29 -20.84 21.31
N GLN A 160 -8.80 -19.76 20.71
CA GLN A 160 -8.79 -19.61 19.26
C GLN A 160 -7.35 -19.51 18.71
N PHE A 161 -6.50 -18.73 19.37
CA PHE A 161 -5.10 -18.56 18.96
C PHE A 161 -4.31 -19.87 19.05
N ARG A 162 -4.54 -20.68 20.10
CA ARG A 162 -3.98 -22.04 20.21
C ARG A 162 -4.38 -22.91 19.02
N SER A 163 -5.62 -22.79 18.52
CA SER A 163 -6.07 -23.55 17.35
C SER A 163 -5.34 -23.11 16.08
N VAL A 164 -5.09 -21.81 15.91
CA VAL A 164 -4.29 -21.28 14.80
C VAL A 164 -2.86 -21.84 14.85
N ILE A 165 -2.18 -21.73 16.00
CA ILE A 165 -0.81 -22.26 16.13
C ILE A 165 -0.78 -23.79 15.97
N GLY A 166 -1.75 -24.51 16.53
CA GLY A 166 -1.89 -25.95 16.34
C GLY A 166 -2.07 -26.35 14.87
N HIS A 167 -2.81 -25.55 14.09
CA HIS A 167 -2.96 -25.73 12.65
C HIS A 167 -1.62 -25.52 11.92
N GLU A 168 -0.90 -24.43 12.22
CA GLU A 168 0.41 -24.15 11.62
C GLU A 168 1.43 -25.28 11.86
N PHE A 169 1.47 -25.83 13.08
CA PHE A 169 2.30 -27.02 13.37
C PHE A 169 1.76 -28.29 12.71
N GLY A 170 0.45 -28.37 12.47
CA GLY A 170 -0.18 -29.47 11.74
C GLY A 170 0.39 -29.68 10.33
N HIS A 171 0.77 -28.59 9.64
CA HIS A 171 1.49 -28.65 8.37
C HIS A 171 2.87 -29.32 8.47
N TYR A 172 3.45 -29.35 9.67
CA TYR A 172 4.76 -29.95 9.97
C TYR A 172 4.65 -31.29 10.71
N SER A 173 3.47 -31.87 10.80
CA SER A 173 3.32 -33.21 11.38
C SER A 173 4.11 -34.26 10.60
N GLU A 174 4.41 -35.41 11.23
CA GLU A 174 5.34 -36.47 10.75
C GLU A 174 5.13 -36.93 9.29
N SER A 175 3.99 -36.62 8.67
CA SER A 175 3.66 -36.89 7.26
C SER A 175 4.08 -35.80 6.24
N HIS A 176 4.46 -34.57 6.62
CA HIS A 176 4.48 -33.46 5.63
C HIS A 176 5.76 -32.60 5.52
N THR A 177 6.65 -32.64 6.52
CA THR A 177 7.77 -31.67 6.66
C THR A 177 8.74 -31.59 5.48
N ARG A 178 9.24 -32.73 4.97
CA ARG A 178 10.26 -32.74 3.91
C ARG A 178 9.72 -32.37 2.53
N LEU A 179 8.40 -32.44 2.35
CA LEU A 179 7.74 -32.29 1.05
C LEU A 179 7.20 -30.88 0.83
N GLY A 180 6.86 -30.16 1.91
CA GLY A 180 6.51 -28.74 1.85
C GLY A 180 7.64 -27.91 1.22
N ALA A 181 8.90 -28.17 1.59
CA ALA A 181 10.06 -27.50 1.00
C ALA A 181 10.21 -27.77 -0.52
N LEU A 182 9.82 -28.96 -0.98
CA LEU A 182 9.88 -29.32 -2.40
C LEU A 182 8.73 -28.67 -3.20
N ALA A 183 7.53 -28.68 -2.64
CA ALA A 183 6.36 -28.04 -3.23
C ALA A 183 6.57 -26.52 -3.34
N TYR A 184 7.06 -25.88 -2.29
CA TYR A 184 7.42 -24.46 -2.28
C TYR A 184 8.47 -24.13 -3.35
N ARG A 185 9.52 -24.95 -3.48
CA ARG A 185 10.51 -24.77 -4.55
C ARG A 185 9.91 -24.90 -5.94
N GLY A 186 9.00 -25.84 -6.16
CA GLY A 186 8.29 -25.95 -7.43
C GLY A 186 7.47 -24.71 -7.72
N HIS A 187 6.76 -24.20 -6.72
CA HIS A 187 6.01 -22.95 -6.82
C HIS A 187 6.91 -21.78 -7.24
N VAL A 188 8.01 -21.54 -6.52
CA VAL A 188 8.99 -20.49 -6.83
C VAL A 188 9.60 -20.67 -8.22
N SER A 189 9.93 -21.91 -8.61
CA SER A 189 10.53 -22.21 -9.92
C SER A 189 9.59 -21.88 -11.08
N VAL A 190 8.32 -22.25 -10.95
CA VAL A 190 7.28 -21.93 -11.94
C VAL A 190 7.04 -20.42 -12.02
N GLN A 191 6.94 -19.74 -10.88
CA GLN A 191 6.74 -18.28 -10.84
C GLN A 191 7.91 -17.50 -11.47
N LEU A 192 9.15 -17.83 -11.11
CA LEU A 192 10.33 -17.19 -11.70
C LEU A 192 10.37 -17.35 -13.22
N MET A 193 9.93 -18.51 -13.73
CA MET A 193 9.83 -18.76 -15.16
C MET A 193 8.73 -17.93 -15.83
N LEU A 194 7.54 -17.87 -15.24
CA LEU A 194 6.46 -17.03 -15.77
C LEU A 194 6.86 -15.54 -15.80
N ASN A 195 7.51 -15.06 -14.75
CA ASN A 195 7.99 -13.68 -14.64
C ASN A 195 9.08 -13.36 -15.68
N ALA A 196 9.99 -14.31 -15.95
CA ALA A 196 11.02 -14.14 -16.98
C ALA A 196 10.44 -13.92 -18.39
N PHE A 197 9.22 -14.39 -18.66
CA PHE A 197 8.60 -14.36 -19.98
C PHE A 197 7.29 -13.55 -20.05
N ALA A 198 6.95 -12.79 -19.00
CA ALA A 198 5.70 -12.04 -18.88
C ALA A 198 5.54 -10.88 -19.88
N SER A 199 6.65 -10.33 -20.41
CA SER A 199 6.72 -8.99 -20.98
C SER A 199 6.34 -8.82 -22.46
N ARG A 200 5.63 -9.76 -23.10
CA ARG A 200 5.13 -9.58 -24.49
C ARG A 200 3.77 -10.25 -24.73
N ARG A 201 2.88 -9.54 -25.45
CA ARG A 201 1.52 -9.99 -25.83
C ARG A 201 1.51 -11.27 -26.68
N PHE A 202 2.59 -11.53 -27.42
CA PHE A 202 2.80 -12.76 -28.19
C PHE A 202 4.15 -13.38 -27.84
N ASN A 203 4.16 -14.34 -26.91
CA ASN A 203 5.34 -15.11 -26.55
C ASN A 203 4.96 -16.60 -26.45
N PRO A 204 5.24 -17.42 -27.48
CA PRO A 204 4.84 -18.83 -27.48
C PRO A 204 5.51 -19.64 -26.36
N VAL A 205 6.71 -19.24 -25.93
CA VAL A 205 7.41 -19.84 -24.79
C VAL A 205 6.63 -19.59 -23.49
N ASN A 206 6.08 -18.39 -23.31
CA ASN A 206 5.20 -18.09 -22.17
C ASN A 206 3.92 -18.94 -22.19
N TRP A 207 3.32 -19.19 -23.36
CA TRP A 207 2.13 -20.06 -23.45
C TRP A 207 2.42 -21.49 -23.00
N LEU A 208 3.57 -22.04 -23.40
CA LEU A 208 4.04 -23.36 -22.97
C LEU A 208 4.23 -23.41 -21.45
N PHE A 209 4.93 -22.42 -20.87
CA PHE A 209 5.12 -22.38 -19.42
C PHE A 209 3.82 -22.11 -18.65
N ARG A 210 2.88 -21.33 -19.19
CA ARG A 210 1.55 -21.15 -18.61
C ARG A 210 0.76 -22.46 -18.61
N ALA A 211 0.80 -23.23 -19.69
CA ALA A 211 0.14 -24.53 -19.74
C ALA A 211 0.69 -25.48 -18.65
N TYR A 212 2.02 -25.51 -18.46
CA TYR A 212 2.62 -26.28 -17.38
C TYR A 212 2.23 -25.74 -16.00
N ALA A 213 2.25 -24.42 -15.82
CA ALA A 213 1.88 -23.78 -14.56
C ALA A 213 0.44 -24.10 -14.16
N GLU A 214 -0.51 -24.08 -15.10
CA GLU A 214 -1.90 -24.46 -14.85
C GLU A 214 -2.04 -25.91 -14.37
N LEU A 215 -1.29 -26.85 -14.96
CA LEU A 215 -1.22 -28.23 -14.47
C LEU A 215 -0.61 -28.28 -13.07
N PHE A 216 0.55 -27.65 -12.87
CA PHE A 216 1.28 -27.66 -11.62
C PHE A 216 0.42 -27.12 -10.47
N PHE A 217 -0.16 -25.93 -10.62
CA PHE A 217 -0.96 -25.28 -9.59
C PHE A 217 -2.29 -26.02 -9.34
N THR A 218 -2.92 -26.58 -10.37
CA THR A 218 -4.14 -27.40 -10.18
C THR A 218 -3.87 -28.62 -9.31
N VAL A 219 -2.79 -29.35 -9.61
CA VAL A 219 -2.45 -30.57 -8.84
C VAL A 219 -1.98 -30.20 -7.44
N GLN A 220 -1.14 -29.17 -7.31
CA GLN A 220 -0.64 -28.71 -6.01
C GLN A 220 -1.77 -28.19 -5.11
N ALA A 221 -2.74 -27.46 -5.66
CA ALA A 221 -3.93 -27.00 -4.94
C ALA A 221 -4.72 -28.18 -4.36
N SER A 222 -4.90 -29.27 -5.13
CA SER A 222 -5.58 -30.47 -4.61
C SER A 222 -4.83 -31.14 -3.46
N VAL A 223 -3.50 -31.18 -3.52
CA VAL A 223 -2.68 -31.74 -2.43
C VAL A 223 -2.77 -30.86 -1.19
N SER A 224 -2.68 -29.54 -1.38
CA SER A 224 -2.79 -28.53 -0.32
C SER A 224 -4.10 -28.68 0.45
N ARG A 225 -5.24 -28.79 -0.25
CA ARG A 225 -6.55 -28.93 0.39
C ARG A 225 -6.67 -30.12 1.34
N THR A 226 -6.08 -31.26 1.02
CA THR A 226 -6.06 -32.41 1.94
C THR A 226 -5.19 -32.14 3.18
N GLN A 227 -4.07 -31.43 3.01
CA GLN A 227 -3.18 -31.06 4.11
C GLN A 227 -3.86 -30.09 5.08
N GLU A 228 -4.72 -29.19 4.59
CA GLU A 228 -5.52 -28.30 5.43
C GLU A 228 -6.41 -29.10 6.39
N PHE A 229 -7.19 -30.07 5.91
CA PHE A 229 -8.03 -30.90 6.79
C PHE A 229 -7.21 -31.72 7.79
N GLU A 230 -6.03 -32.21 7.39
CA GLU A 230 -5.12 -32.93 8.30
C GLU A 230 -4.59 -32.00 9.39
N ALA A 231 -4.21 -30.77 9.04
CA ALA A 231 -3.78 -29.74 9.98
C ALA A 231 -4.93 -29.31 10.92
N ASP A 232 -6.16 -29.20 10.41
CA ASP A 232 -7.36 -28.90 11.20
C ASP A 232 -7.62 -29.96 12.26
N GLN A 233 -7.42 -31.23 11.92
CA GLN A 233 -7.52 -32.31 12.89
C GLN A 233 -6.42 -32.27 13.94
N VAL A 234 -5.19 -31.86 13.59
CA VAL A 234 -4.11 -31.63 14.57
C VAL A 234 -4.51 -30.52 15.54
N ALA A 235 -4.97 -29.39 15.03
CA ALA A 235 -5.47 -28.27 15.83
C ALA A 235 -6.60 -28.72 16.77
N ALA A 236 -7.61 -29.40 16.25
CA ALA A 236 -8.76 -29.85 17.04
C ALA A 236 -8.41 -30.91 18.09
N ARG A 237 -7.43 -31.79 17.84
CA ARG A 237 -6.91 -32.70 18.88
C ARG A 237 -6.22 -31.96 20.01
N MET A 238 -5.59 -30.84 19.72
CA MET A 238 -4.88 -30.02 20.71
C MET A 238 -5.84 -29.14 21.52
N THR A 239 -6.80 -28.48 20.86
CA THR A 239 -7.62 -27.41 21.45
C THR A 239 -9.09 -27.75 21.60
N GLY A 240 -9.55 -28.87 21.06
CA GLY A 240 -10.97 -29.21 20.96
C GLY A 240 -11.63 -28.62 19.73
N GLY A 241 -12.68 -29.29 19.24
CA GLY A 241 -13.40 -28.91 18.02
C GLY A 241 -14.17 -27.58 18.11
N GLU A 242 -14.57 -27.15 19.31
CA GLU A 242 -15.24 -25.85 19.49
C GLU A 242 -14.28 -24.68 19.26
N ASN A 243 -13.11 -24.69 19.92
CA ASN A 243 -12.10 -23.65 19.75
C ASN A 243 -11.61 -23.54 18.31
N THR A 244 -11.37 -24.68 17.64
CA THR A 244 -10.90 -24.67 16.25
C THR A 244 -11.96 -24.10 15.30
N ARG A 245 -13.24 -24.47 15.46
CA ARG A 245 -14.33 -23.89 14.67
C ARG A 245 -14.51 -22.40 14.97
N SER A 246 -14.41 -22.00 16.23
CA SER A 246 -14.47 -20.60 16.64
C SER A 246 -13.35 -19.79 15.99
N ALA A 247 -12.10 -20.28 16.01
CA ALA A 247 -10.96 -19.65 15.35
C ALA A 247 -11.19 -19.48 13.85
N PHE A 248 -11.68 -20.53 13.16
CA PHE A 248 -11.88 -20.49 11.71
C PHE A 248 -13.02 -19.58 11.28
N ARG A 249 -14.04 -19.40 12.12
CA ARG A 249 -15.09 -18.39 11.91
C ARG A 249 -14.56 -16.97 12.11
N GLU A 250 -13.68 -16.79 13.09
CA GLU A 250 -13.16 -15.47 13.47
C GLU A 250 -12.06 -14.96 12.52
N LEU A 251 -11.23 -15.86 11.95
CA LEU A 251 -10.15 -15.54 11.01
C LEU A 251 -10.56 -14.61 9.85
N PRO A 252 -11.56 -14.93 9.01
CA PRO A 252 -11.93 -14.06 7.89
C PRO A 252 -12.48 -12.72 8.35
N VAL A 253 -13.17 -12.68 9.51
CA VAL A 253 -13.73 -11.45 10.07
C VAL A 253 -12.61 -10.51 10.52
N MET A 254 -11.64 -11.03 11.26
CA MET A 254 -10.51 -10.23 11.76
C MET A 254 -9.53 -9.85 10.65
N ALA A 255 -9.35 -10.71 9.64
CA ALA A 255 -8.57 -10.37 8.44
C ALA A 255 -9.20 -9.19 7.69
N ALA A 256 -10.51 -9.22 7.44
CA ALA A 256 -11.23 -8.12 6.78
C ALA A 256 -11.20 -6.83 7.61
N ALA A 257 -11.33 -6.94 8.94
CA ALA A 257 -11.21 -5.81 9.85
C ALA A 257 -9.81 -5.18 9.79
N TRP A 258 -8.75 -5.99 9.78
CA TRP A 258 -7.37 -5.53 9.68
C TRP A 258 -7.07 -4.85 8.33
N GLU A 259 -7.49 -5.48 7.22
CA GLU A 259 -7.35 -4.91 5.88
C GLU A 259 -8.01 -3.53 5.82
N ARG A 260 -9.28 -3.43 6.23
CA ARG A 260 -10.00 -2.15 6.28
C ARG A 260 -9.32 -1.10 7.16
N PHE A 261 -8.83 -1.49 8.34
CA PHE A 261 -8.09 -0.60 9.23
C PHE A 261 -6.83 -0.06 8.56
N THR A 262 -6.01 -0.93 7.96
CA THR A 262 -4.76 -0.52 7.31
C THR A 262 -5.02 0.37 6.09
N GLU A 263 -5.97 0.03 5.23
CA GLU A 263 -6.29 0.82 4.04
C GLU A 263 -6.84 2.21 4.38
N GLN A 264 -7.72 2.31 5.39
CA GLN A 264 -8.43 3.55 5.69
C GLN A 264 -7.67 4.46 6.65
N TYR A 265 -6.89 3.90 7.58
CA TYR A 265 -6.32 4.67 8.70
C TYR A 265 -4.79 4.75 8.66
N MET A 266 -4.09 3.67 8.28
CA MET A 266 -2.61 3.69 8.26
C MET A 266 -2.06 4.60 7.16
N LEU A 267 -2.80 4.81 6.09
CA LEU A 267 -2.39 5.66 4.97
C LEU A 267 -2.74 7.15 5.13
N LEU A 268 -3.47 7.54 6.19
CA LEU A 268 -3.96 8.92 6.37
C LEU A 268 -2.82 9.96 6.35
N GLY A 269 -1.71 9.67 7.01
CA GLY A 269 -0.56 10.58 7.13
C GLY A 269 0.55 10.36 6.10
N ALA A 270 0.39 9.42 5.16
CA ALA A 270 1.46 9.02 4.24
C ALA A 270 2.00 10.21 3.40
N GLY A 271 1.12 11.11 2.96
CA GLY A 271 1.50 12.32 2.22
C GLY A 271 2.29 13.35 3.05
N GLU A 272 2.15 13.28 4.38
CA GLU A 272 2.76 14.20 5.35
C GLU A 272 3.94 13.57 6.10
N ARG A 273 4.33 12.34 5.74
CA ARG A 273 5.30 11.51 6.47
C ARG A 273 4.95 11.39 7.96
N LEU A 274 3.66 11.26 8.24
CA LEU A 274 3.12 11.04 9.59
C LEU A 274 2.53 9.63 9.69
N VAL A 275 2.74 9.00 10.82
CA VAL A 275 2.13 7.71 11.16
C VAL A 275 1.74 7.69 12.64
N PRO A 276 0.73 6.89 13.00
CA PRO A 276 0.31 6.77 14.40
C PRO A 276 1.39 6.07 15.24
N ARG A 277 1.55 6.50 16.50
CA ARG A 277 2.51 5.90 17.44
C ARG A 277 2.08 4.53 17.98
N ASP A 278 0.78 4.29 18.12
CA ASP A 278 0.21 3.08 18.72
C ASP A 278 -0.74 2.41 17.71
N VAL A 279 -0.16 1.65 16.78
CA VAL A 279 -0.92 1.04 15.68
C VAL A 279 -1.90 0.00 16.22
N PHE A 280 -1.42 -0.87 17.11
CA PHE A 280 -2.20 -2.01 17.62
C PHE A 280 -3.27 -1.58 18.63
N GLY A 281 -3.01 -0.57 19.47
CA GLY A 281 -4.06 0.05 20.29
C GLY A 281 -5.08 0.83 19.46
N GLY A 282 -4.63 1.43 18.34
CA GLY A 282 -5.50 1.98 17.30
C GLY A 282 -6.44 0.92 16.72
N PHE A 283 -5.91 -0.25 16.35
CA PHE A 283 -6.71 -1.35 15.82
C PHE A 283 -7.71 -1.89 16.85
N LYS A 284 -7.31 -2.01 18.13
CA LYS A 284 -8.25 -2.34 19.22
C LYS A 284 -9.41 -1.34 19.26
N SER A 285 -9.11 -0.05 19.25
CA SER A 285 -10.10 1.04 19.28
C SER A 285 -11.00 1.02 18.05
N PHE A 286 -10.45 0.72 16.86
CA PHE A 286 -11.20 0.52 15.63
C PHE A 286 -12.25 -0.59 15.77
N ARG A 287 -11.86 -1.76 16.33
CA ARG A 287 -12.78 -2.89 16.50
C ARG A 287 -13.88 -2.58 17.51
N GLU A 288 -13.55 -1.87 18.59
CA GLU A 288 -14.52 -1.44 19.60
C GLU A 288 -15.51 -0.41 19.02
N GLY A 289 -15.01 0.56 18.24
CA GLY A 289 -15.85 1.56 17.57
C GLY A 289 -16.75 0.97 16.47
N ARG A 290 -16.32 -0.11 15.82
CA ARG A 290 -17.08 -0.81 14.75
C ARG A 290 -17.64 -2.16 15.21
N ALA A 291 -17.97 -2.31 16.49
CA ALA A 291 -18.42 -3.58 17.04
C ALA A 291 -19.66 -4.15 16.34
N GLU A 292 -20.61 -3.29 15.93
CA GLU A 292 -21.82 -3.68 15.20
C GLU A 292 -21.49 -4.21 13.79
N GLU A 293 -20.68 -3.48 13.01
CA GLU A 293 -20.23 -3.90 11.67
C GLU A 293 -19.45 -5.22 11.73
N ILE A 294 -18.59 -5.39 12.74
CA ILE A 294 -17.87 -6.64 12.97
C ILE A 294 -18.83 -7.77 13.35
N ALA A 295 -19.87 -7.49 14.14
CA ALA A 295 -20.89 -8.49 14.46
C ALA A 295 -21.70 -8.89 13.22
N GLU A 296 -22.00 -7.96 12.32
CA GLU A 296 -22.60 -8.26 11.01
C GLU A 296 -21.72 -9.20 10.18
N LEU A 297 -20.42 -8.91 10.08
CA LEU A 297 -19.45 -9.80 9.41
C LEU A 297 -19.41 -11.20 10.04
N ARG A 298 -19.49 -11.32 11.37
CA ARG A 298 -19.56 -12.62 12.06
C ARG A 298 -20.84 -13.40 11.75
N SER A 299 -21.94 -12.70 11.50
CA SER A 299 -23.24 -13.29 11.15
C SER A 299 -23.39 -13.67 9.68
N ALA A 300 -22.51 -13.15 8.81
CA ALA A 300 -22.52 -13.47 7.41
C ALA A 300 -22.26 -14.97 7.18
N PRO A 301 -22.89 -15.59 6.15
CA PRO A 301 -22.59 -16.97 5.79
C PRO A 301 -21.10 -17.17 5.49
N LEU A 302 -20.54 -18.27 5.99
CA LEU A 302 -19.15 -18.62 5.67
C LEU A 302 -18.99 -18.86 4.17
N PRO A 303 -17.89 -18.40 3.55
CA PRO A 303 -17.57 -18.75 2.18
C PRO A 303 -17.59 -20.27 1.99
N SER A 304 -18.37 -20.73 1.01
CA SER A 304 -18.61 -22.15 0.71
C SER A 304 -18.08 -22.59 -0.65
N GLU A 305 -17.63 -21.65 -1.49
CA GLU A 305 -17.06 -21.97 -2.79
C GLU A 305 -15.56 -22.28 -2.68
N THR A 306 -15.13 -23.38 -3.30
CA THR A 306 -13.72 -23.71 -3.50
C THR A 306 -13.45 -23.80 -5.00
N HIS A 307 -12.65 -22.89 -5.55
CA HIS A 307 -12.23 -22.98 -6.94
C HIS A 307 -11.09 -23.98 -7.12
N ARG A 308 -10.91 -24.46 -8.36
CA ARG A 308 -9.92 -25.51 -8.69
C ARG A 308 -8.50 -25.18 -8.23
N ARG A 309 -8.09 -23.90 -8.33
CA ARG A 309 -6.74 -23.41 -8.00
C ARG A 309 -6.58 -22.93 -6.55
N ASP A 310 -7.63 -22.98 -5.76
CA ASP A 310 -7.57 -22.53 -4.37
C ASP A 310 -6.76 -23.54 -3.55
N THR A 311 -5.73 -23.04 -2.86
CA THR A 311 -4.83 -23.84 -2.03
C THR A 311 -5.49 -24.25 -0.72
N HIS A 312 -6.55 -23.55 -0.31
CA HIS A 312 -7.34 -23.85 0.88
C HIS A 312 -8.76 -24.28 0.47
N PRO A 313 -9.38 -25.26 1.14
CA PRO A 313 -10.80 -25.51 1.03
C PRO A 313 -11.59 -24.31 1.59
N ALA A 314 -12.84 -24.19 1.17
CA ALA A 314 -13.79 -23.25 1.74
C ALA A 314 -13.85 -23.39 3.27
N ILE A 315 -13.90 -22.26 3.98
CA ILE A 315 -13.95 -22.23 5.44
C ILE A 315 -15.20 -22.98 5.93
N ALA A 316 -16.33 -22.90 5.20
CA ALA A 316 -17.53 -23.66 5.52
C ALA A 316 -17.27 -25.18 5.59
N ASP A 317 -16.53 -25.73 4.62
CA ASP A 317 -16.20 -27.17 4.58
C ASP A 317 -15.28 -27.58 5.73
N ARG A 318 -14.29 -26.72 6.06
CA ARG A 318 -13.36 -26.94 7.18
C ARG A 318 -14.08 -26.91 8.52
N VAL A 319 -14.98 -25.96 8.72
CA VAL A 319 -15.81 -25.87 9.93
C VAL A 319 -16.74 -27.07 10.05
N ALA A 320 -17.38 -27.50 8.95
CA ALA A 320 -18.25 -28.67 8.91
C ALA A 320 -17.48 -29.97 9.23
N ALA A 321 -16.26 -30.12 8.71
CA ALA A 321 -15.41 -31.28 8.99
C ALA A 321 -15.00 -31.41 10.47
N LEU A 322 -15.11 -30.34 11.25
CA LEU A 322 -14.81 -30.29 12.67
C LEU A 322 -16.06 -30.44 13.56
N GLU A 323 -17.25 -30.56 12.97
CA GLU A 323 -18.48 -30.81 13.73
C GLU A 323 -18.42 -32.19 14.41
N GLY A 324 -18.77 -32.22 15.69
CA GLY A 324 -18.75 -33.45 16.49
C GLY A 324 -17.36 -33.90 16.96
N VAL A 325 -16.28 -33.19 16.61
CA VAL A 325 -14.96 -33.43 17.20
C VAL A 325 -14.99 -33.05 18.69
N PRO A 326 -14.68 -33.98 19.62
CA PRO A 326 -14.79 -33.73 21.05
C PRO A 326 -13.76 -32.71 21.54
N GLY A 327 -14.04 -32.12 22.70
CA GLY A 327 -13.19 -31.10 23.33
C GLY A 327 -13.88 -29.74 23.33
N GLY A 328 -14.23 -29.27 24.53
CA GLY A 328 -14.76 -27.94 24.77
C GLY A 328 -13.68 -26.96 25.24
N PRO A 329 -14.06 -25.69 25.49
CA PRO A 329 -13.14 -24.67 26.00
C PRO A 329 -12.43 -25.15 27.27
N GLN A 330 -11.11 -24.96 27.31
CA GLN A 330 -10.27 -25.20 28.47
C GLN A 330 -10.21 -23.95 29.34
N ALA A 331 -9.81 -24.12 30.60
CA ALA A 331 -9.61 -22.99 31.51
C ALA A 331 -8.59 -22.00 30.91
N GLY A 332 -8.97 -20.71 30.84
CA GLY A 332 -8.17 -19.64 30.26
C GLY A 332 -8.33 -19.44 28.76
N ASP A 333 -9.10 -20.26 28.05
CA ASP A 333 -9.28 -20.11 26.59
C ASP A 333 -10.03 -18.84 26.19
N GLU A 334 -10.87 -18.31 27.08
CA GLU A 334 -11.60 -17.04 26.86
C GLU A 334 -10.73 -15.79 27.10
N ALA A 335 -9.57 -15.95 27.78
CA ALA A 335 -8.68 -14.83 28.01
C ALA A 335 -8.05 -14.33 26.69
N PRO A 336 -7.78 -13.03 26.54
CA PRO A 336 -7.10 -12.50 25.35
C PRO A 336 -5.75 -13.17 25.11
N ALA A 337 -5.45 -13.55 23.86
CA ALA A 337 -4.16 -14.16 23.51
C ALA A 337 -2.96 -13.21 23.71
N THR A 338 -3.21 -11.91 23.89
CA THR A 338 -2.19 -10.93 24.33
C THR A 338 -1.52 -11.33 25.65
N GLY A 339 -2.20 -12.09 26.52
CA GLY A 339 -1.63 -12.62 27.76
C GLY A 339 -0.59 -13.73 27.58
N LEU A 340 -0.36 -14.21 26.35
CA LEU A 340 0.75 -15.13 26.04
C LEU A 340 2.11 -14.41 26.03
N LEU A 341 2.10 -13.08 25.93
CA LEU A 341 3.26 -12.21 26.06
C LEU A 341 3.38 -11.73 27.52
N ALA A 342 4.61 -11.51 28.00
CA ALA A 342 4.83 -10.95 29.33
C ALA A 342 4.37 -9.48 29.39
N ASP A 343 4.64 -8.72 28.32
CA ASP A 343 4.16 -7.35 28.13
C ASP A 343 3.85 -7.12 26.64
N PHE A 344 2.56 -7.14 26.28
CA PHE A 344 2.11 -6.91 24.92
C PHE A 344 2.49 -5.51 24.41
N ASN A 345 2.41 -4.48 25.25
CA ASN A 345 2.66 -3.11 24.82
C ASN A 345 4.14 -2.88 24.52
N ALA A 346 5.03 -3.44 25.33
CA ALA A 346 6.47 -3.38 25.08
C ALA A 346 6.86 -4.11 23.78
N VAL A 347 6.24 -5.24 23.47
CA VAL A 347 6.45 -5.94 22.19
C VAL A 347 5.88 -5.14 21.01
N ALA A 348 4.67 -4.60 21.15
CA ALA A 348 4.02 -3.75 20.15
C ALA A 348 4.87 -2.52 19.80
N GLU A 349 5.43 -1.84 20.80
CA GLU A 349 6.29 -0.67 20.58
C GLU A 349 7.56 -1.03 19.78
N ARG A 350 8.16 -2.19 20.08
CA ARG A 350 9.32 -2.73 19.33
C ARG A 350 8.95 -3.03 17.88
N VAL A 351 7.79 -3.64 17.63
CA VAL A 351 7.31 -3.96 16.28
C VAL A 351 7.03 -2.68 15.50
N ASP A 352 6.34 -1.72 16.10
CA ASP A 352 6.08 -0.42 15.45
C ASP A 352 7.39 0.31 15.12
N ALA A 353 8.42 0.21 15.97
CA ALA A 353 9.73 0.82 15.72
C ALA A 353 10.53 0.13 14.60
N GLU A 354 10.36 -1.18 14.39
CA GLU A 354 10.98 -1.92 13.29
C GLU A 354 10.22 -1.73 11.96
N TRP A 355 8.89 -1.63 12.03
CA TRP A 355 8.03 -1.51 10.85
C TRP A 355 8.08 -0.12 10.21
N ILE A 356 8.20 0.93 11.02
CA ILE A 356 8.13 2.33 10.57
C ILE A 356 9.56 2.87 10.36
N SER A 357 9.83 3.41 9.17
CA SER A 357 11.10 4.08 8.88
C SER A 357 11.36 5.25 9.84
N ALA A 358 12.62 5.42 10.26
CA ALA A 358 13.06 6.53 11.09
C ALA A 358 12.85 7.92 10.45
N GLU A 359 12.61 7.98 9.14
CA GLU A 359 12.33 9.21 8.39
C GLU A 359 10.87 9.69 8.50
N VAL A 360 10.01 8.92 9.19
CA VAL A 360 8.57 9.19 9.34
C VAL A 360 8.28 9.55 10.79
N GLU A 361 7.58 10.66 11.00
CA GLU A 361 7.26 11.16 12.34
C GLU A 361 6.09 10.36 12.95
N ARG A 362 6.28 9.87 14.19
CA ARG A 362 5.29 9.09 14.94
C ARG A 362 4.51 9.96 15.92
N VAL A 363 3.23 10.15 15.66
CA VAL A 363 2.33 11.04 16.42
C VAL A 363 1.15 10.27 17.02
N PRO A 364 0.51 10.74 18.11
CA PRO A 364 -0.75 10.18 18.59
C PRO A 364 -1.86 10.21 17.51
N TRP A 365 -2.81 9.28 17.56
CA TRP A 365 -3.94 9.22 16.61
C TRP A 365 -4.73 10.53 16.50
N SER A 366 -4.97 11.19 17.63
CA SER A 366 -5.67 12.48 17.68
C SER A 366 -4.91 13.57 16.93
N GLU A 367 -3.59 13.62 17.09
CA GLU A 367 -2.73 14.58 16.41
C GLU A 367 -2.61 14.27 14.92
N LEU A 368 -2.46 12.99 14.55
CA LEU A 368 -2.44 12.54 13.15
C LEU A 368 -3.65 13.05 12.39
N CYS A 369 -4.85 12.79 12.91
CA CYS A 369 -6.10 13.15 12.25
C CYS A 369 -6.24 14.67 12.15
N HIS A 370 -5.90 15.38 13.23
CA HIS A 370 -5.92 16.83 13.24
C HIS A 370 -4.99 17.43 12.19
N ARG A 371 -3.72 16.99 12.13
CA ARG A 371 -2.74 17.47 11.15
C ARG A 371 -3.14 17.15 9.71
N VAL A 372 -3.65 15.95 9.45
CA VAL A 372 -4.08 15.54 8.10
C VAL A 372 -5.26 16.38 7.61
N VAL A 373 -6.28 16.59 8.46
CA VAL A 373 -7.43 17.43 8.10
C VAL A 373 -7.00 18.89 7.94
N ALA A 374 -6.21 19.40 8.88
CA ALA A 374 -5.65 20.74 8.84
C ALA A 374 -4.91 21.04 7.52
N VAL A 375 -4.05 20.13 7.06
CA VAL A 375 -3.34 20.29 5.79
C VAL A 375 -4.31 20.34 4.60
N SER A 376 -5.30 19.44 4.59
CA SER A 376 -6.32 19.41 3.53
C SER A 376 -7.14 20.71 3.51
N GLN A 377 -7.56 21.21 4.68
CA GLN A 377 -8.33 22.44 4.82
C GLN A 377 -7.50 23.66 4.43
N ARG A 378 -6.24 23.75 4.88
CA ARG A 378 -5.32 24.82 4.47
C ARG A 378 -5.16 24.88 2.96
N LYS A 379 -4.97 23.73 2.29
CA LYS A 379 -4.87 23.70 0.82
C LYS A 379 -6.12 24.25 0.13
N GLN A 380 -7.31 23.92 0.63
CA GLN A 380 -8.58 24.44 0.09
C GLN A 380 -8.78 25.93 0.41
N ALA A 381 -8.38 26.36 1.62
CA ALA A 381 -8.43 27.76 2.04
C ALA A 381 -7.48 28.62 1.20
N ASP A 382 -6.25 28.18 0.96
CA ASP A 382 -5.28 28.87 0.11
C ASP A 382 -5.80 29.03 -1.33
N ALA A 383 -6.45 27.99 -1.88
CA ALA A 383 -7.11 28.09 -3.18
C ALA A 383 -8.24 29.13 -3.18
N ALA A 384 -9.03 29.20 -2.10
CA ALA A 384 -10.09 30.19 -1.93
C ALA A 384 -9.52 31.62 -1.78
N TYR A 385 -8.50 31.82 -0.95
CA TYR A 385 -7.82 33.10 -0.77
C TYR A 385 -7.20 33.59 -2.08
N ARG A 386 -6.60 32.72 -2.89
CA ARG A 386 -6.10 33.10 -4.23
C ARG A 386 -7.23 33.53 -5.17
N ALA A 387 -8.39 32.88 -5.13
CA ALA A 387 -9.56 33.32 -5.90
C ALA A 387 -10.06 34.70 -5.45
N ILE A 388 -10.08 34.97 -4.13
CA ILE A 388 -10.41 36.28 -3.57
C ILE A 388 -9.38 37.33 -4.01
N GLY A 389 -8.09 37.01 -3.93
CA GLY A 389 -7.00 37.88 -4.34
C GLY A 389 -7.05 38.28 -5.82
N ARG A 390 -7.55 37.39 -6.70
CA ARG A 390 -7.79 37.71 -8.12
C ARG A 390 -8.92 38.74 -8.32
N VAL A 391 -9.91 38.78 -7.43
CA VAL A 391 -11.07 39.67 -7.55
C VAL A 391 -10.85 40.99 -6.80
N LEU A 392 -10.27 40.96 -5.59
CA LEU A 392 -10.14 42.12 -4.70
C LEU A 392 -8.71 42.66 -4.58
N GLY A 393 -7.72 41.97 -5.14
CA GLY A 393 -6.29 42.24 -4.93
C GLY A 393 -5.68 41.39 -3.80
N ALA A 394 -4.39 41.08 -3.93
CA ALA A 394 -3.69 40.14 -3.03
C ALA A 394 -3.67 40.59 -1.56
N GLU A 395 -3.64 41.89 -1.28
CA GLU A 395 -3.66 42.42 0.09
C GLU A 395 -4.99 42.18 0.83
N LYS A 396 -6.04 41.84 0.09
CA LYS A 396 -7.40 41.56 0.61
C LYS A 396 -7.78 40.09 0.49
N ALA A 397 -6.81 39.20 0.31
CA ALA A 397 -7.04 37.77 0.12
C ALA A 397 -7.29 37.02 1.43
N ASN A 398 -8.21 37.46 2.30
CA ASN A 398 -8.43 36.82 3.61
C ASN A 398 -9.93 36.68 3.93
N LEU A 399 -10.24 35.94 5.01
CA LEU A 399 -11.62 35.70 5.44
C LEU A 399 -12.33 37.00 5.84
N ASP A 400 -11.66 37.91 6.53
CA ASP A 400 -12.26 39.19 6.95
C ASP A 400 -12.72 40.04 5.76
N ALA A 401 -11.90 40.14 4.71
CA ALA A 401 -12.24 40.83 3.48
C ALA A 401 -13.41 40.17 2.74
N PHE A 402 -13.48 38.83 2.75
CA PHE A 402 -14.62 38.09 2.20
C PHE A 402 -15.92 38.45 2.93
N ILE A 403 -15.90 38.47 4.27
CA ILE A 403 -17.05 38.85 5.10
C ILE A 403 -17.41 40.33 4.85
N GLY A 404 -16.42 41.20 4.71
CA GLY A 404 -16.60 42.63 4.45
C GLY A 404 -17.32 42.92 3.12
N GLU A 405 -17.13 42.12 2.08
CA GLU A 405 -17.86 42.28 0.81
C GLU A 405 -19.36 41.91 0.94
N ILE A 406 -19.68 40.94 1.80
CA ILE A 406 -21.07 40.59 2.12
C ILE A 406 -21.70 41.71 2.94
N GLU A 407 -21.00 42.19 3.97
CA GLU A 407 -21.43 43.28 4.84
C GLU A 407 -21.69 44.58 4.07
N ALA A 408 -20.88 44.86 3.05
CA ALA A 408 -21.03 46.03 2.19
C ALA A 408 -22.15 45.89 1.14
N GLY A 409 -22.98 44.83 1.20
CA GLY A 409 -24.11 44.59 0.29
C GLY A 409 -23.70 44.17 -1.12
N ARG A 410 -22.44 43.75 -1.34
CA ARG A 410 -21.91 43.33 -2.64
C ARG A 410 -21.78 41.81 -2.81
N GLY A 411 -22.23 41.04 -1.82
CA GLY A 411 -22.06 39.58 -1.75
C GLY A 411 -22.46 38.84 -3.03
N GLU A 412 -23.64 39.11 -3.60
CA GLU A 412 -24.12 38.39 -4.80
C GLU A 412 -23.21 38.62 -6.03
N ALA A 413 -22.86 39.88 -6.30
CA ALA A 413 -21.96 40.23 -7.41
C ALA A 413 -20.53 39.71 -7.17
N PHE A 414 -20.09 39.73 -5.92
CA PHE A 414 -18.79 39.22 -5.52
C PHE A 414 -18.69 37.69 -5.69
N LEU A 415 -19.67 36.94 -5.20
CA LEU A 415 -19.74 35.48 -5.36
C LEU A 415 -19.80 35.06 -6.84
N LYS A 416 -20.53 35.81 -7.68
CA LYS A 416 -20.53 35.59 -9.13
C LYS A 416 -19.15 35.79 -9.75
N SER A 417 -18.39 36.78 -9.28
CA SER A 417 -17.02 37.04 -9.73
C SER A 417 -16.05 35.94 -9.26
N LEU A 418 -16.21 35.45 -8.03
CA LEU A 418 -15.45 34.33 -7.48
C LEU A 418 -15.67 33.02 -8.25
N ALA A 419 -16.89 32.76 -8.72
CA ALA A 419 -17.18 31.61 -9.58
C ALA A 419 -16.34 31.63 -10.88
N GLY A 420 -16.12 32.82 -11.45
CA GLY A 420 -15.23 33.01 -12.60
C GLY A 420 -13.73 32.94 -12.28
N ALA A 421 -13.37 33.01 -10.99
CA ALA A 421 -12.00 32.98 -10.48
C ALA A 421 -11.60 31.61 -9.88
N ASN A 422 -12.35 30.54 -10.20
CA ASN A 422 -12.14 29.18 -9.69
C ASN A 422 -12.15 29.06 -8.16
N PHE A 423 -13.07 29.77 -7.51
CA PHE A 423 -13.30 29.58 -6.09
C PHE A 423 -13.77 28.13 -5.80
N PRO A 424 -13.12 27.41 -4.86
CA PRO A 424 -13.45 26.01 -4.60
C PRO A 424 -14.83 25.87 -3.93
N ARG A 425 -15.55 24.78 -4.23
CA ARG A 425 -16.90 24.54 -3.66
C ARG A 425 -16.91 24.53 -2.13
N SER A 426 -15.86 23.98 -1.52
CA SER A 426 -15.68 23.95 -0.06
C SER A 426 -14.90 25.16 0.47
N GLY A 427 -14.67 26.20 -0.34
CA GLY A 427 -13.78 27.31 -0.02
C GLY A 427 -14.18 28.07 1.23
N VAL A 428 -15.48 28.36 1.41
CA VAL A 428 -15.98 29.06 2.61
C VAL A 428 -15.72 28.23 3.87
N ASN A 429 -16.13 26.95 3.87
CA ASN A 429 -15.87 26.03 4.99
C ASN A 429 -14.38 25.90 5.30
N ALA A 430 -13.53 25.82 4.27
CA ALA A 430 -12.08 25.68 4.43
C ALA A 430 -11.44 26.94 5.02
N MET A 431 -11.83 28.14 4.55
CA MET A 431 -11.35 29.40 5.11
C MET A 431 -11.76 29.56 6.57
N VAL A 432 -13.02 29.26 6.90
CA VAL A 432 -13.52 29.29 8.29
C VAL A 432 -12.78 28.27 9.15
N ALA A 433 -12.64 27.02 8.69
CA ALA A 433 -11.93 25.98 9.43
C ALA A 433 -10.45 26.35 9.65
N SER A 434 -9.79 26.92 8.64
CA SER A 434 -8.40 27.39 8.73
C SER A 434 -8.23 28.52 9.74
N ALA A 435 -9.12 29.53 9.72
CA ALA A 435 -9.12 30.62 10.69
C ALA A 435 -9.40 30.12 12.12
N ALA A 436 -10.35 29.20 12.28
CA ALA A 436 -10.68 28.60 13.57
C ALA A 436 -9.53 27.75 14.13
N GLU A 437 -8.84 26.98 13.28
CA GLU A 437 -7.64 26.23 13.64
C GLU A 437 -6.51 27.18 14.09
N ALA A 438 -6.22 28.23 13.31
CA ALA A 438 -5.21 29.23 13.64
C ALA A 438 -5.50 29.98 14.95
N SER A 439 -6.79 30.12 15.29
CA SER A 439 -7.24 30.72 16.56
C SER A 439 -7.22 29.73 17.74
N GLY A 440 -6.91 28.45 17.52
CA GLY A 440 -7.02 27.40 18.54
C GLY A 440 -8.47 27.05 18.92
N ALA A 441 -9.44 27.49 18.12
CA ALA A 441 -10.87 27.33 18.37
C ALA A 441 -11.44 26.03 17.76
N LEU A 442 -10.66 25.33 16.93
CA LEU A 442 -11.09 24.10 16.25
C LEU A 442 -10.15 22.95 16.54
N ARG A 443 -10.73 21.82 16.94
CA ARG A 443 -10.06 20.53 17.09
C ARG A 443 -10.73 19.51 16.20
N VAL A 444 -9.93 18.56 15.70
CA VAL A 444 -10.45 17.41 14.97
C VAL A 444 -10.26 16.18 15.85
N GLU A 445 -11.32 15.39 15.98
CA GLU A 445 -11.29 14.12 16.67
C GLU A 445 -11.56 12.98 15.69
N LEU A 446 -10.80 11.90 15.87
CA LEU A 446 -10.96 10.67 15.11
C LEU A 446 -12.30 10.01 15.45
N SER A 447 -13.06 9.63 14.42
CA SER A 447 -14.17 8.68 14.57
C SER A 447 -13.78 7.36 13.92
N TRP A 448 -13.94 6.27 14.66
CA TRP A 448 -13.69 4.93 14.15
C TRP A 448 -14.87 4.34 13.40
N ASP A 449 -16.04 4.96 13.41
CA ASP A 449 -17.29 4.45 12.85
C ASP A 449 -17.90 5.40 11.82
N GLY A 450 -17.28 6.56 11.59
CA GLY A 450 -17.84 7.63 10.77
C GLY A 450 -16.80 8.66 10.32
N PRO A 451 -17.26 9.81 9.78
CA PRO A 451 -16.35 10.91 9.45
C PRO A 451 -15.68 11.48 10.71
N MET A 452 -14.51 12.07 10.55
CA MET A 452 -13.83 12.79 11.64
C MET A 452 -14.72 13.90 12.18
N LYS A 453 -14.75 14.06 13.49
CA LYS A 453 -15.56 15.07 14.17
C LYS A 453 -14.78 16.37 14.24
N VAL A 454 -15.42 17.46 13.81
CA VAL A 454 -14.88 18.82 13.94
C VAL A 454 -15.53 19.46 15.14
N LEU A 455 -14.74 19.73 16.18
CA LEU A 455 -15.19 20.20 17.47
C LEU A 455 -14.62 21.59 17.77
N GLY A 456 -15.36 22.38 18.53
CA GLY A 456 -14.88 23.62 19.12
C GLY A 456 -13.91 23.37 20.28
N SER A 457 -13.30 24.43 20.79
CA SER A 457 -12.49 24.39 22.02
C SER A 457 -13.28 23.97 23.27
N ASP A 458 -14.61 24.10 23.20
CA ASP A 458 -15.58 23.67 24.22
C ASP A 458 -15.93 22.17 24.15
N GLY A 459 -15.48 21.46 23.10
CA GLY A 459 -15.78 20.05 22.86
C GLY A 459 -17.11 19.80 22.13
N GLU A 460 -17.89 20.84 21.86
CA GLU A 460 -19.15 20.73 21.10
C GLU A 460 -18.87 20.74 19.59
N PRO A 461 -19.74 20.16 18.75
CA PRO A 461 -19.61 20.23 17.30
C PRO A 461 -19.44 21.67 16.80
N PHE A 462 -18.44 21.90 15.95
CA PHE A 462 -18.23 23.19 15.30
C PHE A 462 -19.10 23.27 14.04
N ASP A 463 -20.11 24.14 14.05
CA ASP A 463 -21.06 24.27 12.95
C ASP A 463 -20.50 25.08 11.77
N LEU A 464 -19.55 24.47 11.04
CA LEU A 464 -18.98 25.05 9.82
C LEU A 464 -20.06 25.34 8.77
N ALA A 465 -21.06 24.46 8.67
CA ALA A 465 -22.13 24.57 7.69
C ALA A 465 -23.03 25.78 7.98
N GLY A 466 -23.42 26.00 9.23
CA GLY A 466 -24.22 27.15 9.64
C GLY A 466 -23.47 28.48 9.45
N VAL A 467 -22.16 28.52 9.70
CA VAL A 467 -21.34 29.70 9.40
C VAL A 467 -21.28 29.96 7.89
N ALA A 468 -21.05 28.93 7.08
CA ALA A 468 -21.04 29.09 5.63
C ALA A 468 -22.40 29.50 5.07
N GLU A 469 -23.49 28.95 5.60
CA GLU A 469 -24.86 29.33 5.23
C GLU A 469 -25.13 30.81 5.57
N ALA A 470 -24.65 31.29 6.72
CA ALA A 470 -24.74 32.70 7.07
C ALA A 470 -23.94 33.61 6.12
N LEU A 471 -22.90 33.09 5.44
CA LEU A 471 -22.06 33.85 4.53
C LEU A 471 -22.53 33.80 3.07
N VAL A 472 -23.01 32.65 2.58
CA VAL A 472 -23.32 32.46 1.16
C VAL A 472 -24.72 31.89 0.89
N GLY A 473 -25.50 31.60 1.93
CA GLY A 473 -26.85 31.07 1.81
C GLY A 473 -27.91 32.14 1.46
N PRO A 474 -29.16 31.72 1.19
CA PRO A 474 -30.27 32.64 0.95
C PRO A 474 -30.51 33.54 2.18
N GLY A 475 -30.32 34.85 2.01
CA GLY A 475 -30.41 35.79 3.13
C GLY A 475 -29.12 35.92 3.95
N ALA A 476 -27.96 35.75 3.31
CA ALA A 476 -26.64 35.94 3.90
C ALA A 476 -26.56 37.18 4.80
N ASP A 477 -26.03 36.98 6.01
CA ASP A 477 -25.95 37.96 7.09
C ASP A 477 -24.54 37.91 7.70
N ALA A 478 -23.71 38.87 7.29
CA ALA A 478 -22.34 39.00 7.76
C ALA A 478 -22.26 39.27 9.27
N ALA A 479 -23.25 39.96 9.86
CA ALA A 479 -23.26 40.24 11.29
C ALA A 479 -23.52 38.95 12.08
N LYS A 480 -24.46 38.12 11.61
CA LYS A 480 -24.69 36.79 12.17
C LYS A 480 -23.45 35.90 12.05
N ALA A 481 -22.77 35.89 10.89
CA ALA A 481 -21.56 35.11 10.70
C ALA A 481 -20.43 35.55 11.65
N ARG A 482 -20.18 36.86 11.78
CA ARG A 482 -19.20 37.40 12.74
C ARG A 482 -19.55 37.05 14.18
N ALA A 483 -20.82 37.11 14.57
CA ALA A 483 -21.27 36.73 15.91
C ALA A 483 -20.99 35.25 16.22
N LEU A 484 -21.33 34.35 15.29
CA LEU A 484 -21.07 32.91 15.43
C LEU A 484 -19.57 32.60 15.55
N LEU A 485 -18.73 33.28 14.76
CA LEU A 485 -17.28 33.12 14.80
C LEU A 485 -16.68 33.67 16.10
N ALA A 486 -17.12 34.85 16.53
CA ALA A 486 -16.64 35.48 17.76
C ALA A 486 -17.06 34.70 19.02
N GLU A 487 -18.28 34.14 19.05
CA GLU A 487 -18.76 33.28 20.14
C GLU A 487 -17.86 32.05 20.33
N ARG A 488 -17.31 31.52 19.23
CA ARG A 488 -16.36 30.41 19.23
C ARG A 488 -14.90 30.84 19.34
N GLY A 489 -14.62 32.13 19.54
CA GLY A 489 -13.25 32.64 19.70
C GLY A 489 -12.41 32.63 18.41
N VAL A 490 -13.04 32.66 17.24
CA VAL A 490 -12.34 32.68 15.95
C VAL A 490 -11.96 34.11 15.57
N ASP A 491 -10.67 34.35 15.36
CA ASP A 491 -10.16 35.58 14.77
C ASP A 491 -10.09 35.44 13.24
N VAL A 492 -10.97 36.16 12.55
CA VAL A 492 -11.08 36.17 11.09
C VAL A 492 -9.87 36.79 10.39
N ALA A 493 -9.03 37.54 11.11
CA ALA A 493 -7.80 38.11 10.58
C ALA A 493 -6.62 37.12 10.57
N LEU A 494 -6.67 36.07 11.40
CA LEU A 494 -5.64 35.03 11.44
C LEU A 494 -5.71 34.05 10.25
N GLY A 495 -6.84 34.04 9.54
CA GLY A 495 -7.03 33.30 8.28
C GLY A 495 -6.49 34.06 7.06
N ALA A 496 -5.19 34.40 7.05
CA ALA A 496 -4.52 34.97 5.89
C ALA A 496 -3.83 33.87 5.06
N PRO A 497 -3.63 34.07 3.75
CA PRO A 497 -2.84 33.15 2.93
C PRO A 497 -1.47 33.03 3.59
N SER A 498 -0.98 31.79 3.69
CA SER A 498 0.45 31.53 3.94
C SER A 498 1.22 32.52 3.07
N GLY A 499 1.96 33.44 3.68
CA GLY A 499 2.25 34.79 3.17
C GLY A 499 2.49 34.86 1.66
N SER A 500 2.17 35.98 1.01
CA SER A 500 2.32 36.18 -0.44
C SER A 500 3.75 36.02 -1.01
N GLY A 501 4.75 35.64 -0.20
CA GLY A 501 6.05 35.11 -0.62
C GLY A 501 6.31 33.62 -0.29
N ASP A 502 5.48 32.99 0.55
CA ASP A 502 5.64 31.64 1.10
C ASP A 502 4.68 30.59 0.54
N ALA A 503 3.62 30.93 -0.21
CA ALA A 503 2.81 29.92 -0.90
C ALA A 503 3.61 29.15 -1.97
N ALA A 504 4.56 29.83 -2.62
CA ALA A 504 5.57 29.20 -3.46
C ALA A 504 6.51 28.29 -2.63
N SER A 505 6.91 28.73 -1.42
CA SER A 505 7.74 27.95 -0.48
C SER A 505 7.05 26.72 0.09
N HIS A 506 5.76 26.78 0.48
CA HIS A 506 5.01 25.66 1.05
C HIS A 506 4.69 24.57 0.02
N ALA A 507 4.32 24.97 -1.21
CA ALA A 507 4.18 24.03 -2.32
C ALA A 507 5.53 23.43 -2.74
N ALA A 508 6.63 24.16 -2.54
CA ALA A 508 8.00 23.73 -2.79
C ALA A 508 8.58 22.82 -1.70
N GLU A 509 8.17 23.01 -0.43
CA GLU A 509 8.65 22.25 0.73
C GLU A 509 8.32 20.74 0.62
N LYS A 510 7.18 20.42 -0.02
CA LYS A 510 6.73 19.04 -0.30
C LYS A 510 6.99 18.59 -1.73
N ALA A 511 7.54 19.45 -2.57
CA ALA A 511 7.77 19.17 -3.98
C ALA A 511 9.01 18.30 -4.16
N ARG A 512 8.83 17.11 -4.73
CA ARG A 512 9.96 16.25 -5.13
C ARG A 512 10.24 16.46 -6.61
N ILE A 513 11.49 16.70 -6.95
CA ILE A 513 11.95 16.79 -8.35
C ILE A 513 11.79 15.41 -8.99
N ILE A 514 11.05 15.36 -10.10
CA ILE A 514 10.79 14.14 -10.87
C ILE A 514 11.70 14.09 -12.10
N ALA A 515 11.93 15.25 -12.72
CA ALA A 515 12.73 15.39 -13.92
C ALA A 515 13.28 16.81 -14.07
N ALA A 516 14.31 16.99 -14.90
CA ALA A 516 14.89 18.29 -15.21
C ALA A 516 15.42 18.34 -16.65
N THR A 517 15.48 19.53 -17.23
CA THR A 517 16.10 19.81 -18.53
C THR A 517 17.06 20.98 -18.41
N ASP A 518 18.22 20.87 -19.04
CA ASP A 518 19.30 21.82 -18.88
C ASP A 518 19.07 23.15 -19.63
N VAL A 519 18.37 23.14 -20.75
CA VAL A 519 18.09 24.34 -21.55
C VAL A 519 16.69 24.27 -22.10
N VAL A 520 15.80 25.05 -21.49
CA VAL A 520 14.51 25.38 -22.06
C VAL A 520 14.42 26.87 -22.30
N GLU A 521 13.62 27.29 -23.27
CA GLU A 521 13.29 28.70 -23.47
C GLU A 521 11.88 28.96 -22.92
N LEU A 522 11.80 29.89 -21.98
CA LEU A 522 10.57 30.41 -21.39
C LEU A 522 10.48 31.89 -21.76
N ASP A 523 9.43 32.27 -22.48
CA ASP A 523 9.18 33.67 -22.92
C ASP A 523 10.39 34.31 -23.63
N GLY A 524 11.11 33.51 -24.42
CA GLY A 524 12.29 33.94 -25.17
C GLY A 524 13.60 33.96 -24.37
N VAL A 525 13.57 33.60 -23.09
CA VAL A 525 14.74 33.58 -22.19
C VAL A 525 15.10 32.16 -21.78
N LYS A 526 16.39 31.83 -21.79
CA LYS A 526 16.89 30.48 -21.48
C LYS A 526 16.97 30.22 -19.97
N HIS A 527 16.41 29.09 -19.55
CA HIS A 527 16.35 28.62 -18.18
C HIS A 527 16.73 27.13 -18.08
N HIS A 528 17.22 26.72 -16.92
CA HIS A 528 17.09 25.34 -16.45
C HIS A 528 15.65 25.13 -15.99
N MET A 529 15.02 24.01 -16.36
CA MET A 529 13.67 23.69 -15.88
C MET A 529 13.68 22.42 -15.04
N PHE A 530 13.05 22.50 -13.88
CA PHE A 530 12.86 21.39 -12.95
C PHE A 530 11.37 21.09 -12.84
N ALA A 531 10.98 19.87 -13.19
CA ALA A 531 9.62 19.37 -13.03
C ALA A 531 9.50 18.64 -11.69
N ALA A 532 8.60 19.11 -10.84
CA ALA A 532 8.35 18.54 -9.52
C ALA A 532 6.93 17.96 -9.42
N THR A 533 6.65 17.27 -8.32
CA THR A 533 5.32 16.68 -8.03
C THR A 533 4.18 17.70 -7.99
N THR A 534 4.47 18.97 -7.74
CA THR A 534 3.45 20.02 -7.53
C THR A 534 3.54 21.20 -8.51
N GLY A 535 4.57 21.26 -9.38
CA GLY A 535 4.79 22.40 -10.27
C GLY A 535 6.07 22.35 -11.09
N LEU A 536 6.33 23.41 -11.86
CA LEU A 536 7.54 23.62 -12.68
C LEU A 536 8.35 24.81 -12.17
N ALA A 537 9.65 24.63 -11.94
CA ALA A 537 10.57 25.71 -11.59
C ALA A 537 11.49 26.05 -12.76
N PHE A 538 11.67 27.34 -13.05
CA PHE A 538 12.52 27.86 -14.12
C PHE A 538 13.67 28.70 -13.53
N VAL A 539 14.88 28.14 -13.53
CA VAL A 539 16.08 28.76 -12.93
C VAL A 539 16.94 29.39 -14.04
N PRO A 540 17.33 30.68 -13.96
CA PRO A 540 18.16 31.32 -14.97
C PRO A 540 19.49 30.61 -15.20
N ILE A 541 19.89 30.44 -16.47
CA ILE A 541 21.18 29.83 -16.80
C ILE A 541 22.31 30.81 -16.50
N ARG A 542 23.24 30.41 -15.63
CA ARG A 542 24.51 31.12 -15.41
C ARG A 542 25.61 30.50 -16.29
N PRO A 543 26.52 31.29 -16.88
CA PRO A 543 27.59 30.75 -17.71
C PRO A 543 28.55 29.90 -16.87
N ARG A 544 28.47 28.58 -17.04
CA ARG A 544 29.37 27.59 -16.44
C ARG A 544 29.81 26.57 -17.50
N SER A 545 31.07 26.16 -17.43
CA SER A 545 31.66 25.12 -18.28
C SER A 545 31.33 23.72 -17.76
N GLY A 546 30.90 22.81 -18.63
CA GLY A 546 30.59 21.40 -18.32
C GLY A 546 29.48 20.84 -19.20
N GLU A 547 29.21 19.54 -19.14
CA GLU A 547 28.05 18.87 -19.79
C GLU A 547 26.73 19.25 -19.10
N GLY A 548 25.58 19.16 -19.78
CA GLY A 548 24.29 19.66 -19.27
C GLY A 548 23.82 18.99 -17.97
N GLU A 549 24.00 17.68 -17.85
CA GLU A 549 23.67 16.94 -16.62
C GLU A 549 24.48 17.42 -15.40
N LYS A 550 25.77 17.72 -15.60
CA LYS A 550 26.64 18.25 -14.52
C LYS A 550 26.22 19.65 -14.08
N ARG A 551 25.75 20.49 -15.02
CA ARG A 551 25.21 21.81 -14.69
C ARG A 551 23.94 21.70 -13.86
N LEU A 552 23.01 20.81 -14.23
CA LEU A 552 21.77 20.58 -13.49
C LEU A 552 22.04 20.09 -12.06
N ARG A 553 22.93 19.10 -11.88
CA ARG A 553 23.31 18.61 -10.55
C ARG A 553 23.93 19.70 -9.68
N ALA A 554 24.83 20.51 -10.23
CA ALA A 554 25.44 21.61 -9.49
C ALA A 554 24.40 22.64 -9.02
N VAL A 555 23.42 22.97 -9.87
CA VAL A 555 22.32 23.88 -9.50
C VAL A 555 21.45 23.27 -8.39
N MET A 556 21.18 21.97 -8.43
CA MET A 556 20.44 21.27 -7.37
C MET A 556 21.20 21.23 -6.05
N GLU A 557 22.50 20.93 -6.06
CA GLU A 557 23.36 20.89 -4.88
C GLU A 557 23.49 22.27 -4.22
N GLU A 558 23.71 23.32 -5.01
CA GLU A 558 23.81 24.70 -4.50
C GLU A 558 22.50 25.22 -3.91
N SER A 559 21.38 24.75 -4.44
CA SER A 559 20.05 25.17 -3.97
C SER A 559 19.61 24.44 -2.70
N GLY A 560 20.31 23.38 -2.28
CA GLY A 560 19.99 22.65 -1.04
C GLY A 560 18.61 21.99 -1.00
N GLY A 561 17.97 21.79 -2.15
CA GLY A 561 16.63 21.21 -2.27
C GLY A 561 15.66 22.05 -3.09
N MET A 562 14.38 21.65 -3.10
CA MET A 562 13.35 22.26 -3.94
C MET A 562 12.97 23.68 -3.48
N GLU A 563 12.98 23.93 -2.17
CA GLU A 563 12.72 25.26 -1.61
C GLU A 563 13.75 26.29 -2.11
N GLY A 564 15.04 25.94 -2.09
CA GLY A 564 16.08 26.82 -2.61
C GLY A 564 16.05 26.95 -4.13
N LEU A 565 15.60 25.91 -4.87
CA LEU A 565 15.38 26.01 -6.32
C LEU A 565 14.27 26.99 -6.66
N VAL A 566 13.16 26.97 -5.92
CA VAL A 566 12.05 27.92 -6.11
C VAL A 566 12.50 29.33 -5.78
N LYS A 567 13.26 29.53 -4.69
CA LYS A 567 13.86 30.83 -4.35
C LYS A 567 14.84 31.34 -5.42
N ALA A 568 15.57 30.43 -6.06
CA ALA A 568 16.50 30.75 -7.15
C ALA A 568 15.81 30.88 -8.53
N SER A 569 14.54 30.49 -8.64
CA SER A 569 13.80 30.48 -9.90
C SER A 569 13.38 31.89 -10.30
N ALA A 570 13.43 32.17 -11.60
CA ALA A 570 12.80 33.36 -12.17
C ALA A 570 11.28 33.18 -12.27
N LEU A 571 10.80 31.94 -12.36
CA LEU A 571 9.38 31.59 -12.31
C LEU A 571 9.20 30.23 -11.64
N TRP A 572 8.31 30.18 -10.65
CA TRP A 572 7.72 28.95 -10.14
C TRP A 572 6.26 28.90 -10.57
N LEU A 573 5.89 27.81 -11.23
CA LEU A 573 4.56 27.60 -11.76
C LEU A 573 3.92 26.35 -11.11
N PRO A 574 3.15 26.52 -10.02
CA PRO A 574 2.37 25.44 -9.44
C PRO A 574 1.38 24.87 -10.47
N PHE A 575 1.19 23.55 -10.51
CA PHE A 575 0.25 22.92 -11.44
C PHE A 575 -1.20 23.38 -11.22
N GLU A 576 -1.55 23.77 -10.00
CA GLU A 576 -2.86 24.35 -9.67
C GLU A 576 -3.10 25.74 -10.27
N GLU A 577 -2.04 26.50 -10.53
CA GLU A 577 -2.11 27.81 -11.17
C GLU A 577 -2.17 27.72 -12.70
N VAL A 578 -2.06 26.51 -13.27
CA VAL A 578 -2.17 26.28 -14.71
C VAL A 578 -3.64 26.11 -15.09
N LYS A 579 -4.17 27.04 -15.89
CA LYS A 579 -5.52 27.01 -16.43
C LYS A 579 -5.63 26.13 -17.66
N HIS A 580 -4.69 26.31 -18.58
CA HIS A 580 -4.68 25.64 -19.85
C HIS A 580 -3.26 25.49 -20.34
N VAL A 581 -2.98 24.39 -21.02
CA VAL A 581 -1.72 24.18 -21.71
C VAL A 581 -2.04 23.79 -23.15
N GLU A 582 -1.68 24.66 -24.09
CA GLU A 582 -1.90 24.44 -25.52
C GLU A 582 -0.57 24.01 -26.16
N ARG A 583 -0.51 22.77 -26.65
CA ARG A 583 0.66 22.29 -27.39
C ARG A 583 0.60 22.76 -28.85
N LEU A 584 1.66 23.43 -29.29
CA LEU A 584 1.84 23.87 -30.67
C LEU A 584 2.39 22.72 -31.53
N LYS A 585 1.89 22.58 -32.76
CA LYS A 585 2.37 21.55 -33.72
C LYS A 585 3.81 21.84 -34.16
N GLY A 586 4.70 20.85 -34.05
CA GLY A 586 6.10 20.98 -34.46
C GLY A 586 6.94 19.74 -34.13
N LEU A 587 8.19 19.72 -34.62
CA LEU A 587 9.16 18.64 -34.38
C LEU A 587 9.76 18.64 -32.96
N SER A 588 9.83 19.80 -32.29
CA SER A 588 10.25 19.94 -30.89
C SER A 588 9.07 20.32 -30.00
N PHE A 589 9.14 20.01 -28.70
CA PHE A 589 8.07 20.36 -27.77
C PHE A 589 7.93 21.87 -27.64
N LYS A 590 6.72 22.37 -27.92
CA LYS A 590 6.33 23.77 -27.77
C LYS A 590 4.95 23.82 -27.14
N ALA A 591 4.81 24.57 -26.07
CA ALA A 591 3.54 24.73 -25.40
C ALA A 591 3.34 26.16 -24.91
N THR A 592 2.11 26.64 -25.01
CA THR A 592 1.66 27.88 -24.39
C THR A 592 0.96 27.50 -23.09
N ILE A 593 1.48 27.97 -21.96
CA ILE A 593 0.91 27.73 -20.64
C ILE A 593 0.19 29.00 -20.18
N THR A 594 -1.12 28.90 -20.05
CA THR A 594 -1.97 29.98 -19.55
C THR A 594 -2.27 29.74 -18.09
N THR A 595 -1.94 30.70 -17.26
CA THR A 595 -2.22 30.68 -15.82
C THR A 595 -3.68 31.03 -15.52
N GLN A 596 -4.14 30.70 -14.33
CA GLN A 596 -5.47 31.09 -13.85
C GLN A 596 -5.65 32.62 -13.80
N ALA A 597 -4.57 33.37 -13.57
CA ALA A 597 -4.55 34.83 -13.58
C ALA A 597 -4.56 35.44 -15.00
N GLY A 598 -4.56 34.61 -16.06
CA GLY A 598 -4.56 35.07 -17.45
C GLY A 598 -3.19 35.44 -18.01
N ALA A 599 -2.11 35.30 -17.23
CA ALA A 599 -0.75 35.38 -17.76
C ALA A 599 -0.45 34.18 -18.65
N THR A 600 0.26 34.41 -19.74
CA THR A 600 0.57 33.39 -20.76
C THR A 600 2.07 33.27 -20.90
N HIS A 601 2.59 32.06 -20.74
CA HIS A 601 4.00 31.74 -20.85
C HIS A 601 4.26 30.79 -22.02
N MET A 602 5.19 31.13 -22.90
CA MET A 602 5.57 30.26 -24.02
C MET A 602 6.79 29.42 -23.65
N LEU A 603 6.61 28.10 -23.64
CA LEU A 603 7.62 27.12 -23.34
C LEU A 603 8.10 26.42 -24.62
N VAL A 604 9.42 26.43 -24.85
CA VAL A 604 10.04 25.82 -26.04
C VAL A 604 11.24 24.95 -25.64
N GLU A 605 11.13 23.66 -25.92
CA GLU A 605 12.23 22.70 -25.85
C GLU A 605 13.29 23.00 -26.92
N LYS A 606 14.56 22.92 -26.54
CA LYS A 606 15.69 23.05 -27.46
C LYS A 606 16.24 21.66 -27.75
N LEU A 607 16.31 21.30 -29.04
CA LEU A 607 16.82 20.01 -29.53
C LEU A 607 18.27 19.66 -29.09
N SER A 608 19.00 20.62 -28.50
CA SER A 608 20.35 20.44 -27.99
C SER A 608 20.43 20.35 -26.47
N SER A 609 19.31 20.16 -25.77
CA SER A 609 19.27 20.05 -24.30
C SER A 609 19.57 18.64 -23.81
N ASP A 610 20.25 18.57 -22.68
CA ASP A 610 20.46 17.34 -21.91
C ASP A 610 19.38 17.23 -20.83
N ASP A 611 18.67 16.10 -20.80
CA ASP A 611 17.56 15.85 -19.88
C ASP A 611 17.92 14.81 -18.82
N VAL A 612 17.46 15.04 -17.60
CA VAL A 612 17.45 14.05 -16.52
C VAL A 612 16.00 13.61 -16.29
N GLY A 613 15.69 12.36 -16.61
CA GLY A 613 14.31 11.86 -16.61
C GLY A 613 13.55 12.27 -17.88
N LYS A 614 12.25 12.54 -17.75
CA LYS A 614 11.38 12.91 -18.89
C LYS A 614 10.53 14.14 -18.56
N PRO A 615 11.13 15.34 -18.52
CA PRO A 615 10.48 16.54 -18.00
C PRO A 615 9.27 16.98 -18.84
N PHE A 616 9.32 16.82 -20.16
CA PHE A 616 8.21 17.18 -21.04
C PHE A 616 7.05 16.17 -21.01
N GLU A 617 7.28 14.89 -20.64
CA GLU A 617 6.18 13.95 -20.38
C GLU A 617 5.36 14.37 -19.14
N VAL A 618 5.99 15.01 -18.15
CA VAL A 618 5.27 15.57 -16.98
C VAL A 618 4.33 16.70 -17.42
N VAL A 619 4.80 17.58 -18.32
CA VAL A 619 3.96 18.67 -18.88
C VAL A 619 2.83 18.10 -19.74
N GLU A 620 3.07 17.03 -20.51
CA GLU A 620 2.01 16.34 -21.26
C GLU A 620 1.00 15.62 -20.35
N GLN A 621 1.44 15.06 -19.21
CA GLN A 621 0.54 14.49 -18.21
C GLN A 621 -0.33 15.56 -17.56
N LEU A 622 0.26 16.71 -17.22
CA LEU A 622 -0.49 17.86 -16.72
C LEU A 622 -1.53 18.32 -17.75
N MET A 623 -1.17 18.40 -19.04
CA MET A 623 -2.12 18.69 -20.11
C MET A 623 -3.32 17.73 -20.12
N LYS A 624 -3.06 16.42 -20.00
CA LYS A 624 -4.13 15.40 -19.97
C LYS A 624 -5.03 15.56 -18.75
N GLN A 625 -4.45 15.77 -17.56
CA GLN A 625 -5.20 16.00 -16.33
C GLN A 625 -6.06 17.26 -16.37
N LEU A 626 -5.57 18.32 -17.02
CA LEU A 626 -6.34 19.56 -17.20
C LEU A 626 -7.44 19.43 -18.26
N ALA A 627 -7.27 18.56 -19.26
CA ALA A 627 -8.31 18.27 -20.25
C ALA A 627 -9.44 17.36 -19.72
N GLU A 628 -9.19 16.64 -18.63
CA GLU A 628 -10.16 15.79 -17.93
C GLU A 628 -10.98 16.54 -16.86
N ARG A 629 -10.62 17.78 -16.53
CA ARG A 629 -11.34 18.69 -15.64
C ARG A 629 -12.29 19.58 -16.42
#